data_AF-A0A3A0BNV7-F1
#
_entry.id   AF-A0A3A0BNV7-F1
#
_cell.length_a   1.000
_cell.length_b   1.000
_cell.length_c   1.000
_cell.angle_alpha   90.00
_cell.angle_beta   90.00
_cell.angle_gamma   90.00
#
_symmetry.space_group_name_H-M   'P 1'
#
loop_
_entity.id
_entity.type
_entity.pdbx_description
1 polymer ?
#
loop_
_entity_poly.entity_id
_entity_poly.type
_entity_poly.pdbx_seq_one_letter_code
_entity_poly.pdbx_strand_id
1 'polypeptide(L)'
;ARQEIFGDILDEYERTKQLVLAVTGYGELLENEQWLQRSIKLRNPYVDPLNYIQVALLERLRQQPDAPNADSMRDAVLLSVNGVAAGLQNTG
;
A
#
# COMPACT_ATOMS: atom_id res chain seq x y z
N ALA A 1 -0.88 -18.38 -13.07
CA ALA A 1 -0.39 -18.39 -11.68
C ALA A 1 -0.24 -16.98 -11.08
N ARG A 2 0.93 -16.32 -10.99
CA ARG A 2 1.05 -15.03 -10.25
C ARG A 2 0.14 -13.92 -10.77
N GLN A 3 0.11 -13.69 -12.08
CA GLN A 3 -0.73 -12.64 -12.69
C GLN A 3 -2.22 -12.95 -12.58
N GLU A 4 -2.58 -14.23 -12.68
CA GLU A 4 -3.94 -14.73 -12.54
C GLU A 4 -4.47 -14.52 -11.11
N ILE A 5 -3.71 -14.98 -10.10
CA ILE A 5 -4.06 -14.76 -8.68
C ILE A 5 -4.17 -13.27 -8.35
N PHE A 6 -3.26 -12.45 -8.89
CA PHE A 6 -3.32 -11.00 -8.68
C PHE A 6 -4.56 -10.38 -9.32
N GLY A 7 -4.96 -10.87 -10.51
CA GLY A 7 -6.21 -10.51 -11.17
C GLY A 7 -7.41 -10.84 -10.29
N ASP A 8 -7.51 -12.08 -9.81
CA ASP A 8 -8.62 -12.54 -8.97
C ASP A 8 -8.78 -11.67 -7.71
N ILE A 9 -7.66 -11.29 -7.06
CA ILE A 9 -7.66 -10.43 -5.89
C ILE A 9 -8.16 -9.01 -6.22
N LEU A 10 -7.73 -8.46 -7.35
CA LEU A 10 -8.18 -7.12 -7.80
C LEU A 10 -9.66 -7.12 -8.18
N ASP A 11 -10.12 -8.16 -8.86
CA ASP A 11 -11.52 -8.30 -9.26
C ASP A 11 -12.42 -8.40 -8.03
N GLU A 12 -12.03 -9.19 -7.02
CA GLU A 12 -12.80 -9.30 -5.79
C GLU A 12 -12.76 -8.01 -4.95
N TYR A 13 -11.63 -7.27 -4.98
CA TYR A 13 -11.54 -5.95 -4.35
C TYR A 13 -12.52 -4.96 -4.99
N GLU A 14 -12.54 -4.82 -6.32
CA GLU A 14 -13.45 -3.90 -7.00
C GLU A 14 -14.91 -4.33 -6.86
N ARG A 15 -15.21 -5.63 -6.94
CA ARG A 15 -16.56 -6.17 -6.69
C ARG A 15 -17.04 -5.85 -5.28
N THR A 16 -16.20 -6.05 -4.27
CA THR A 16 -16.54 -5.74 -2.88
C THR A 16 -16.79 -4.25 -2.68
N LYS A 17 -15.90 -3.41 -3.21
CA LYS A 17 -16.03 -1.94 -3.15
C LYS A 17 -17.35 -1.46 -3.78
N GLN A 18 -17.70 -1.99 -4.96
CA GLN A 18 -18.97 -1.66 -5.63
C GLN A 18 -20.18 -2.04 -4.77
N LEU A 19 -20.17 -3.23 -4.16
CA LEU A 19 -21.26 -3.68 -3.29
C LEU A 19 -21.37 -2.80 -2.03
N VAL A 20 -20.25 -2.40 -1.42
CA VAL A 20 -20.25 -1.49 -0.27
C VAL A 20 -20.86 -0.14 -0.65
N LEU A 21 -20.50 0.43 -1.80
CA LEU A 21 -21.07 1.68 -2.30
C LEU A 21 -22.57 1.55 -2.59
N ALA A 22 -22.99 0.43 -3.20
CA ALA A 22 -24.40 0.18 -3.50
C ALA A 22 -25.26 0.06 -2.22
N VAL A 23 -24.75 -0.61 -1.19
CA VAL A 23 -25.46 -0.78 0.10
C VAL A 23 -25.53 0.52 0.89
N THR A 24 -24.46 1.32 0.88
CA THR A 24 -24.40 2.60 1.59
C THR A 24 -25.08 3.75 0.84
N GLY A 25 -25.24 3.63 -0.49
CA GLY A 25 -25.79 4.66 -1.36
C GLY A 25 -24.79 5.78 -1.69
N TYR A 26 -23.50 5.60 -1.37
CA TYR A 26 -22.45 6.58 -1.64
C TYR A 26 -21.85 6.42 -3.04
N GLY A 27 -21.44 7.52 -3.66
CA GLY A 27 -20.73 7.55 -4.94
C GLY A 27 -19.23 7.29 -4.79
N GLU A 28 -18.65 7.54 -3.61
CA GLU A 28 -17.25 7.24 -3.30
C GLU A 28 -17.06 6.80 -1.85
N LEU A 29 -15.94 6.12 -1.57
CA LEU A 29 -15.61 5.72 -0.21
C LEU A 29 -15.43 6.95 0.69
N LEU A 30 -15.94 6.85 1.91
CA LEU A 30 -15.87 7.90 2.94
C LEU A 30 -16.59 9.20 2.57
N GLU A 31 -17.60 9.16 1.71
CA GLU A 31 -18.39 10.34 1.34
C GLU A 31 -19.04 11.02 2.55
N ASN A 32 -19.45 10.23 3.55
CA ASN A 32 -19.98 10.70 4.84
C ASN A 32 -18.92 11.22 5.82
N GLU A 33 -17.64 10.99 5.55
CA GLU A 33 -16.51 11.31 6.44
C GLU A 33 -15.43 12.13 5.68
N GLN A 34 -15.85 13.28 5.14
CA GLN A 34 -15.02 14.12 4.25
C GLN A 34 -13.68 14.55 4.86
N TRP A 35 -13.62 14.76 6.18
CA TRP A 35 -12.36 15.09 6.86
C TRP A 35 -11.36 13.92 6.75
N LEU A 36 -11.81 12.71 7.07
CA LEU A 36 -10.97 11.50 6.99
C LEU A 36 -10.54 11.25 5.55
N GLN A 37 -11.46 11.40 4.59
CA GLN A 37 -11.17 11.25 3.17
C GLN A 37 -10.07 12.22 2.71
N ARG A 38 -10.15 13.51 3.09
CA ARG A 38 -9.12 14.51 2.79
C ARG A 38 -7.78 14.18 3.47
N SER A 39 -7.82 13.77 4.74
CA SER A 39 -6.63 13.37 5.50
C SER A 39 -5.88 12.22 4.81
N ILE A 40 -6.60 11.19 4.37
CA ILE A 40 -6.03 10.07 3.61
C ILE A 40 -5.44 10.56 2.27
N LYS A 41 -6.21 11.35 1.50
CA LYS A 41 -5.75 11.90 0.20
C LYS A 41 -4.46 12.72 0.34
N LEU A 42 -4.29 13.48 1.44
CA LEU A 42 -3.07 14.24 1.71
C LEU A 42 -1.88 13.37 2.14
N ARG A 43 -2.15 12.21 2.74
CA ARG A 43 -1.12 11.31 3.27
C ARG A 43 -0.56 10.36 2.21
N ASN A 44 -1.40 9.88 1.29
CA ASN A 44 -1.00 8.92 0.26
C ASN A 44 0.25 9.35 -0.54
N PRO A 45 0.42 10.62 -0.96
CA PRO A 45 1.62 11.06 -1.67
C PRO A 45 2.94 10.89 -0.90
N TYR A 46 2.90 10.75 0.43
CA TYR A 46 4.08 10.46 1.25
C TYR A 46 4.32 8.95 1.43
N VAL A 47 3.28 8.14 1.32
CA VAL A 47 3.35 6.67 1.42
C VAL A 47 3.81 6.05 0.09
N ASP A 48 3.34 6.59 -1.04
CA ASP A 48 3.68 6.12 -2.38
C ASP A 48 5.19 6.02 -2.65
N PRO A 49 6.03 7.04 -2.35
CA PRO A 49 7.47 6.93 -2.53
C PRO A 49 8.11 5.89 -1.62
N LEU A 50 7.60 5.71 -0.39
CA LEU A 50 8.09 4.69 0.54
C LEU A 50 7.81 3.28 0.01
N ASN A 51 6.62 3.04 -0.55
CA ASN A 51 6.28 1.78 -1.22
C ASN A 51 7.22 1.50 -2.39
N TYR A 52 7.50 2.51 -3.22
CA TYR A 52 8.40 2.35 -4.37
C TYR A 52 9.84 2.00 -3.93
N ILE A 53 10.37 2.75 -2.96
CA ILE A 53 11.69 2.49 -2.38
C ILE A 53 11.75 1.09 -1.78
N GLN A 54 10.73 0.69 -1.01
CA GLN A 54 10.65 -0.64 -0.40
C GLN A 54 10.74 -1.76 -1.44
N VAL A 55 9.92 -1.68 -2.50
CA VAL A 55 9.92 -2.69 -3.57
C VAL A 55 11.27 -2.75 -4.28
N ALA A 56 11.85 -1.59 -4.61
CA ALA A 56 13.13 -1.53 -5.30
C ALA A 56 14.30 -2.04 -4.43
N LEU A 57 14.27 -1.85 -3.12
CA LEU A 57 15.26 -2.41 -2.20
C LEU A 57 15.09 -3.92 -2.01
N LEU A 58 13.85 -4.39 -1.86
CA LEU A 58 13.55 -5.83 -1.78
C LEU A 58 13.98 -6.58 -3.03
N GLU A 59 13.79 -5.99 -4.22
CA GLU A 59 14.24 -6.57 -5.48
C GLU A 59 15.78 -6.70 -5.52
N ARG A 60 16.50 -5.64 -5.16
CA ARG A 60 17.97 -5.66 -5.10
C ARG A 60 18.49 -6.68 -4.09
N LEU A 61 17.91 -6.74 -2.89
CA LEU A 61 18.28 -7.72 -1.86
C LEU A 61 18.05 -9.17 -2.30
N ARG A 62 16.99 -9.44 -3.08
CA ARG A 62 16.75 -10.78 -3.61
C ARG A 62 17.75 -11.16 -4.71
N GLN A 63 18.19 -10.20 -5.50
CA GLN A 63 19.17 -10.43 -6.59
C GLN A 63 20.61 -10.51 -6.07
N GLN A 64 20.94 -9.73 -5.02
CA GLN A 64 22.28 -9.59 -4.47
C GLN A 64 22.25 -9.63 -2.93
N PRO A 65 21.97 -10.81 -2.34
CA PRO A 65 21.76 -10.94 -0.88
C PRO A 65 23.02 -10.63 -0.05
N ASP A 66 24.20 -10.79 -0.64
CA ASP A 66 25.52 -10.62 -0.01
C ASP A 66 26.25 -9.36 -0.53
N ALA A 67 25.52 -8.40 -1.12
CA ALA A 67 26.09 -7.12 -1.51
C ALA A 67 26.75 -6.43 -0.29
N PRO A 68 27.87 -5.70 -0.46
CA PRO A 68 28.55 -5.04 0.67
C PRO A 68 27.66 -4.09 1.49
N ASN A 69 26.58 -3.58 0.89
CA ASN A 69 25.60 -2.70 1.52
C ASN A 69 24.26 -3.39 1.83
N ALA A 70 24.19 -4.72 1.79
CA ALA A 70 22.95 -5.47 1.99
C ALA A 70 22.32 -5.17 3.36
N ASP A 71 23.12 -5.03 4.42
CA ASP A 71 22.60 -4.69 5.75
C ASP A 71 21.98 -3.30 5.79
N SER A 72 22.62 -2.29 5.20
CA SER A 72 22.03 -0.96 5.06
C SER A 72 20.76 -0.95 4.21
N MET A 73 20.66 -1.81 3.19
CA MET A 73 19.43 -1.98 2.43
C MET A 73 18.32 -2.64 3.26
N ARG A 74 18.65 -3.62 4.10
CA ARG A 74 17.69 -4.24 5.04
C ARG A 74 17.16 -3.20 6.04
N ASP A 75 18.04 -2.37 6.59
CA ASP A 75 17.65 -1.28 7.50
C ASP A 75 16.73 -0.28 6.79
N ALA A 76 17.03 0.08 5.54
CA ALA A 76 16.18 0.97 4.76
C ALA A 76 14.81 0.36 4.41
N VAL A 77 14.72 -0.95 4.19
CA VAL A 77 13.43 -1.67 4.05
C VAL A 77 12.65 -1.63 5.36
N LEU A 78 13.30 -1.85 6.51
CA LEU A 78 12.62 -1.74 7.81
C LEU A 78 12.11 -0.32 8.06
N LEU A 79 12.90 0.69 7.68
CA LEU A 79 12.49 2.09 7.77
C LEU A 79 11.29 2.40 6.87
N SER A 80 11.26 1.87 5.63
CA SER A 80 10.11 2.05 4.75
C SER A 80 8.87 1.36 5.29
N VAL A 81 9.00 0.15 5.86
CA VAL A 81 7.89 -0.57 6.51
C VAL A 81 7.29 0.28 7.64
N ASN A 82 8.13 0.83 8.52
CA ASN A 82 7.68 1.70 9.60
C ASN A 82 7.01 2.98 9.08
N GLY A 83 7.58 3.59 8.03
CA GLY A 83 7.01 4.79 7.42
C GLY A 83 5.66 4.54 6.73
N VAL A 84 5.51 3.42 6.03
CA VAL A 84 4.23 2.99 5.44
C VAL A 84 3.21 2.71 6.54
N ALA A 85 3.59 2.00 7.60
CA ALA A 85 2.69 1.73 8.73
C ALA A 85 2.21 3.02 9.40
N ALA A 86 3.11 3.96 9.69
CA ALA A 86 2.75 5.27 10.23
C ALA A 86 1.84 6.06 9.28
N GLY A 87 2.08 5.94 7.97
CA GLY A 87 1.29 6.57 6.92
C GLY A 87 -0.04 5.87 6.60
N LEU A 88 -0.25 4.61 6.98
CA LEU A 88 -1.55 3.94 6.80
C LEU A 88 -2.41 4.02 8.05
N GLN A 89 -1.79 4.19 9.22
CA GLN A 89 -2.46 4.17 10.52
C GLN A 89 -3.22 2.84 10.71
N ASN A 90 -4.43 2.89 11.25
CA ASN A 90 -5.23 1.72 11.56
C ASN A 90 -5.85 1.16 10.27
N THR A 91 -5.58 -0.10 9.95
CA THR A 91 -6.04 -0.75 8.71
C THR A 91 -6.80 -2.06 8.94
N GLY A 92 -7.00 -2.46 10.20
CA GLY A 92 -7.76 -3.64 10.63
C GLY A 92 -8.03 -3.61 12.13
#